data_AF-A0A973XA66-F1
#
_entry.id   AF-A0A973XA66-F1
#
_cell.length_a   1.000
_cell.length_b   1.000
_cell.length_c   1.000
_cell.angle_alpha   90.00
_cell.angle_beta   90.00
_cell.angle_gamma   90.00
#
_symmetry.space_group_name_H-M   'P 1'
#
loop_
_entity.id
_entity.type
_entity.pdbx_description
1 polymer ?
#
loop_
_entity_poly.entity_id
_entity_poly.type
_entity_poly.pdbx_seq_one_letter_code
_entity_poly.pdbx_strand_id
1 'polypeptide(L)'
;TALGVSGVTATNLNSINSAGDALGSANVASKAQVQAVVDAYIRVLAAAKNISVPSWVPSSADPTVTDFLTIGVNLGKAGSDGQNGRATDAQQAAALNLLDSLIASAADAVKVDSILKINNLAIIVDKLMALSKGDAPTAALTADDLTKLGATGATADNLSIIVDGIKASADDGTGINSLRLLQGVVSQFVIAAYADQDSNPAPTLQDYTNIGVNNHVNSSNLSAVNDAIRSKPKGDVDTLAEVQSIVDAYRKILADASSAADGSGRTAATDPTVSDWQTIGATIGIAGTAGNAQQAAALNLLDDALVRKASTAVDTIAEINALATAVDKVMTLAKGVEPAAPLTVAELLLLGMGSNTKDDNLTAIVQQIKGTADDGSGVDTVQELQAVVSLGTIVGYAGNSSSLTAPTLLDYSNIGIHNDGLSSGTLSVVNSVIHGHAAARVDSASEIDAVISNWEHIVSQANGASPDVMPYPSASDYAGIGLGDGTMLASTTVGLNTSTTLGTDALALLNSVIGAKQRADLSALGKVTDLEHIVEKIMTQANLANDNATSNANNVSGLTSNDLTALGVSLATGINETNPTKWNKLVLLISNANIDEVNALDKLQTIASSQAVLGA
;
A
#
# COMPACT_ATOMS: atom_id res chain seq x y z
N THR A 1 60.71 46.09 5.32
CA THR A 1 62.11 45.83 5.78
C THR A 1 62.95 47.09 5.92
N ALA A 2 63.05 47.98 4.91
CA ALA A 2 63.86 49.21 5.02
C ALA A 2 63.40 50.20 6.13
N LEU A 3 62.10 50.26 6.44
CA LEU A 3 61.54 51.05 7.54
C LEU A 3 61.68 50.38 8.93
N GLY A 4 62.24 49.17 9.02
CA GLY A 4 62.37 48.41 10.27
C GLY A 4 61.04 47.92 10.86
N VAL A 5 60.01 47.75 10.03
CA VAL A 5 58.71 47.16 10.37
C VAL A 5 58.85 45.64 10.44
N SER A 6 58.34 45.04 11.51
CA SER A 6 58.34 43.60 11.77
C SER A 6 57.04 42.94 11.29
N GLY A 7 57.08 41.65 10.98
CA GLY A 7 55.87 40.88 10.67
C GLY A 7 55.46 40.82 9.19
N VAL A 8 56.11 41.59 8.32
CA VAL A 8 55.90 41.52 6.86
C VAL A 8 56.62 40.30 6.29
N THR A 9 55.87 39.43 5.61
CA THR A 9 56.34 38.21 4.97
C THR A 9 55.86 38.18 3.51
N ALA A 10 56.42 37.31 2.68
CA ALA A 10 55.92 37.15 1.30
C ALA A 10 54.42 36.77 1.27
N THR A 11 53.94 36.03 2.28
CA THR A 11 52.57 35.52 2.36
C THR A 11 51.53 36.57 2.72
N ASN A 12 51.88 37.63 3.48
CA ASN A 12 50.94 38.69 3.87
C ASN A 12 51.23 40.04 3.21
N LEU A 13 52.26 40.15 2.37
CA LEU A 13 52.66 41.39 1.71
C LEU A 13 51.53 42.00 0.86
N ASN A 14 50.81 41.19 0.09
CA ASN A 14 49.70 41.68 -0.73
C ASN A 14 48.58 42.27 0.13
N SER A 15 48.27 41.64 1.25
CA SER A 15 47.27 42.12 2.21
C SER A 15 47.66 43.44 2.84
N ILE A 16 48.93 43.55 3.27
CA ILE A 16 49.48 44.78 3.85
C ILE A 16 49.51 45.91 2.81
N ASN A 17 49.89 45.61 1.56
CA ASN A 17 49.87 46.59 0.47
C ASN A 17 48.43 47.06 0.20
N SER A 18 47.46 46.14 0.19
CA SER A 18 46.05 46.49 0.03
C SER A 18 45.54 47.44 1.13
N ALA A 19 46.04 47.30 2.37
CA ALA A 19 45.73 48.24 3.45
C ALA A 19 46.40 49.60 3.25
N GLY A 20 47.66 49.62 2.81
CA GLY A 20 48.36 50.85 2.44
C GLY A 20 47.64 51.65 1.36
N ASP A 21 47.15 50.96 0.32
CA ASP A 21 46.39 51.56 -0.77
C ASP A 21 45.05 52.15 -0.29
N ALA A 22 44.38 51.50 0.67
CA ALA A 22 43.08 51.94 1.20
C ALA A 22 43.19 53.17 2.14
N LEU A 23 44.26 53.26 2.92
CA LEU A 23 44.43 54.27 3.98
C LEU A 23 44.90 55.64 3.48
N GLY A 24 45.55 55.69 2.31
CA GLY A 24 46.19 56.89 1.77
C GLY A 24 47.45 57.33 2.53
N SER A 25 48.25 58.20 1.91
CA SER A 25 49.63 58.49 2.37
C SER A 25 49.75 59.12 3.76
N ALA A 26 48.71 59.80 4.26
CA ALA A 26 48.71 60.42 5.58
C ALA A 26 48.66 59.40 6.74
N ASN A 27 48.01 58.26 6.51
CA ASN A 27 47.77 57.23 7.51
C ASN A 27 48.87 56.15 7.55
N VAL A 28 49.85 56.23 6.66
CA VAL A 28 51.04 55.37 6.59
C VAL A 28 52.34 56.17 6.52
N ALA A 29 52.34 57.41 7.04
CA ALA A 29 53.45 58.36 6.93
C ALA A 29 54.65 58.06 7.86
N SER A 30 54.45 57.23 8.88
CA SER A 30 55.47 56.90 9.88
C SER A 30 55.63 55.40 10.08
N LYS A 31 56.81 54.99 10.55
CA LYS A 31 57.09 53.60 10.93
C LYS A 31 56.03 53.03 11.89
N ALA A 32 55.62 53.81 12.89
CA ALA A 32 54.64 53.39 13.88
C ALA A 32 53.26 53.11 13.27
N GLN A 33 52.82 53.98 12.34
CA GLN A 33 51.58 53.77 11.61
C GLN A 33 51.64 52.52 10.74
N VAL A 34 52.73 52.32 9.98
CA VAL A 34 52.88 51.11 9.16
C VAL A 34 52.96 49.85 10.03
N GLN A 35 53.60 49.89 11.20
CA GLN A 35 53.60 48.76 12.14
C GLN A 35 52.20 48.45 12.66
N ALA A 36 51.40 49.47 13.01
CA ALA A 36 50.02 49.28 13.45
C ALA A 36 49.14 48.62 12.39
N VAL A 37 49.28 49.03 11.11
CA VAL A 37 48.61 48.39 9.96
C VAL A 37 48.99 46.92 9.84
N VAL A 38 50.29 46.60 9.93
CA VAL A 38 50.78 45.23 9.86
C VAL A 38 50.23 44.38 11.00
N ASP A 39 50.31 44.88 12.23
CA ASP A 39 49.83 44.17 13.43
C ASP A 39 48.32 43.90 13.36
N ALA A 40 47.53 44.90 12.93
CA ALA A 40 46.08 44.79 12.77
C ALA A 40 45.69 43.79 11.68
N TYR A 41 46.34 43.84 10.51
CA TYR A 41 46.05 42.87 9.44
C TYR A 41 46.44 41.45 9.86
N ILE A 42 47.55 41.28 10.59
CA ILE A 42 47.96 39.96 11.09
C ILE A 42 46.92 39.38 12.05
N ARG A 43 46.25 40.20 12.88
CA ARG A 43 45.12 39.73 13.69
C ARG A 43 43.96 39.23 12.82
N VAL A 44 43.59 39.96 11.77
CA VAL A 44 42.53 39.54 10.81
C VAL A 44 42.89 38.22 10.11
N LEU A 45 44.13 38.08 9.64
CA LEU A 45 44.61 36.86 8.98
C LEU A 45 44.71 35.67 9.95
N ALA A 46 45.07 35.92 11.22
CA ALA A 46 45.11 34.91 12.25
C ALA A 46 43.70 34.40 12.58
N ALA A 47 42.74 35.31 12.75
CA ALA A 47 41.33 34.99 12.95
C ALA A 47 40.76 34.17 11.77
N ALA A 48 41.04 34.57 10.53
CA ALA A 48 40.55 33.86 9.35
C ALA A 48 41.12 32.45 9.16
N LYS A 49 42.32 32.22 9.65
CA LYS A 49 42.96 30.89 9.66
C LYS A 49 42.61 30.09 10.91
N ASN A 50 41.88 30.68 11.86
CA ASN A 50 41.63 30.13 13.18
C ASN A 50 42.93 29.69 13.89
N ILE A 51 43.96 30.56 13.85
CA ILE A 51 45.25 30.34 14.51
C ILE A 51 45.50 31.42 15.55
N SER A 52 46.29 31.11 16.57
CA SER A 52 46.73 32.11 17.55
C SER A 52 47.50 33.24 16.87
N VAL A 53 47.19 34.47 17.27
CA VAL A 53 47.98 35.65 16.91
C VAL A 53 49.44 35.44 17.37
N PRO A 54 50.46 35.73 16.54
CA PRO A 54 51.86 35.59 16.95
C PRO A 54 52.18 36.41 18.21
N SER A 55 52.97 35.84 19.13
CA SER A 55 53.25 36.41 20.46
C SER A 55 53.96 37.77 20.45
N TRP A 56 54.53 38.17 19.32
CA TRP A 56 55.21 39.45 19.14
C TRP A 56 54.27 40.58 18.65
N VAL A 57 53.04 40.25 18.26
CA VAL A 57 52.00 41.24 17.92
C VAL A 57 51.39 41.77 19.23
N PRO A 58 51.35 43.10 19.45
CA PRO A 58 50.68 43.67 20.63
C PRO A 58 49.18 43.35 20.58
N SER A 59 48.63 42.78 21.68
CA SER A 59 47.27 42.21 21.81
C SER A 59 47.11 40.78 21.30
N SER A 60 46.65 39.88 22.18
CA SER A 60 46.36 38.47 21.88
C SER A 60 44.87 38.19 21.62
N ALA A 61 44.08 39.23 21.35
CA ALA A 61 42.63 39.13 21.13
C ALA A 61 42.26 39.01 19.65
N ASP A 62 41.02 38.58 19.38
CA ASP A 62 40.36 38.65 18.08
C ASP A 62 40.39 40.09 17.51
N PRO A 63 40.34 40.28 16.18
CA PRO A 63 40.35 41.59 15.56
C PRO A 63 39.20 42.45 16.08
N THR A 64 39.52 43.69 16.46
CA THR A 64 38.55 44.68 16.96
C THR A 64 38.12 45.62 15.84
N VAL A 65 37.05 46.39 16.07
CA VAL A 65 36.67 47.51 15.18
C VAL A 65 37.86 48.45 14.91
N THR A 66 38.67 48.72 15.93
CA THR A 66 39.89 49.53 15.79
C THR A 66 40.88 48.91 14.82
N ASP A 67 41.02 47.59 14.78
CA ASP A 67 41.91 46.90 13.86
C ASP A 67 41.44 47.04 12.42
N PHE A 68 40.16 46.84 12.15
CA PHE A 68 39.56 47.03 10.83
C PHE A 68 39.69 48.48 10.34
N LEU A 69 39.44 49.46 11.21
CA LEU A 69 39.66 50.87 10.87
C LEU A 69 41.15 51.18 10.62
N THR A 70 42.05 50.56 11.39
CA THR A 70 43.51 50.74 11.25
C THR A 70 44.01 50.25 9.89
N ILE A 71 43.39 49.23 9.31
CA ILE A 71 43.76 48.72 7.97
C ILE A 71 42.96 49.35 6.82
N GLY A 72 42.06 50.30 7.12
CA GLY A 72 41.30 51.05 6.11
C GLY A 72 40.01 50.37 5.64
N VAL A 73 39.47 49.42 6.41
CA VAL A 73 38.16 48.83 6.13
C VAL A 73 37.05 49.83 6.42
N ASN A 74 36.10 49.95 5.49
CA ASN A 74 34.83 50.62 5.74
C ASN A 74 33.84 49.61 6.30
N LEU A 75 33.60 49.71 7.61
CA LEU A 75 32.76 48.77 8.34
C LEU A 75 31.26 49.09 8.27
N GLY A 76 30.84 50.18 7.63
CA GLY A 76 29.42 50.50 7.51
C GLY A 76 28.69 50.52 8.86
N LYS A 77 27.57 49.81 8.98
CA LYS A 77 26.79 49.69 10.24
C LYS A 77 27.59 49.00 11.35
N ALA A 78 28.47 48.05 11.03
CA ALA A 78 29.39 47.45 12.01
C ALA A 78 30.38 48.47 12.61
N GLY A 79 30.58 49.63 11.96
CA GLY A 79 31.48 50.70 12.42
C GLY A 79 30.82 52.04 12.77
N SER A 80 29.49 52.17 12.64
CA SER A 80 28.79 53.45 12.73
C SER A 80 28.55 53.92 14.16
N ASP A 81 29.58 54.55 14.78
CA ASP A 81 29.55 55.69 15.75
C ASP A 81 30.60 55.76 16.90
N GLY A 82 31.75 55.07 16.77
CA GLY A 82 33.05 55.76 16.93
C GLY A 82 33.78 55.81 18.29
N GLN A 83 35.10 56.05 18.18
CA GLN A 83 36.12 56.45 19.18
C GLN A 83 36.80 55.38 20.07
N ASN A 84 36.30 54.16 20.23
CA ASN A 84 36.94 53.21 21.18
C ASN A 84 36.58 51.72 21.00
N GLY A 85 36.05 51.33 19.84
CA GLY A 85 35.92 49.93 19.45
C GLY A 85 34.85 49.12 20.21
N ARG A 86 33.76 49.77 20.65
CA ARG A 86 32.58 49.08 21.22
C ARG A 86 31.33 49.41 20.42
N ALA A 87 30.44 48.42 20.27
CA ALA A 87 29.11 48.63 19.70
C ALA A 87 28.28 49.57 20.61
N THR A 88 27.55 50.51 20.01
CA THR A 88 26.70 51.50 20.69
C THR A 88 25.22 51.10 20.68
N ASP A 89 24.83 50.21 19.77
CA ASP A 89 23.52 49.57 19.73
C ASP A 89 23.63 48.05 19.45
N ALA A 90 22.54 47.32 19.71
CA ALA A 90 22.49 45.87 19.54
C ALA A 90 22.70 45.43 18.08
N GLN A 91 22.29 46.27 17.12
CA GLN A 91 22.42 45.99 15.70
C GLN A 91 23.86 46.10 15.20
N GLN A 92 24.62 47.06 15.72
CA GLN A 92 26.05 47.16 15.47
C GLN A 92 26.80 45.97 16.08
N ALA A 93 26.42 45.54 17.30
CA ALA A 93 26.99 44.34 17.91
C ALA A 93 26.71 43.10 17.06
N ALA A 94 25.49 42.96 16.55
CA ALA A 94 25.10 41.86 15.66
C ALA A 94 25.86 41.89 14.32
N ALA A 95 26.01 43.07 13.72
CA ALA A 95 26.77 43.27 12.49
C ALA A 95 28.24 42.87 12.66
N LEU A 96 28.86 43.28 13.77
CA LEU A 96 30.24 42.94 14.09
C LEU A 96 30.41 41.43 14.33
N ASN A 97 29.52 40.82 15.13
CA ASN A 97 29.55 39.38 15.37
C ASN A 97 29.41 38.57 14.07
N LEU A 98 28.56 39.02 13.14
CA LEU A 98 28.42 38.38 11.84
C LEU A 98 29.71 38.51 11.04
N LEU A 99 30.29 39.71 10.94
CA LEU A 99 31.55 39.93 10.23
C LEU A 99 32.69 39.09 10.82
N ASP A 100 32.81 39.03 12.14
CA ASP A 100 33.81 38.21 12.84
C ASP A 100 33.58 36.72 12.56
N SER A 101 32.33 36.26 12.59
CA SER A 101 31.97 34.89 12.23
C SER A 101 32.32 34.56 10.77
N LEU A 102 32.12 35.51 9.84
CA LEU A 102 32.45 35.34 8.42
C LEU A 102 33.96 35.23 8.22
N ILE A 103 34.73 36.09 8.88
CA ILE A 103 36.19 36.07 8.86
C ILE A 103 36.69 34.73 9.40
N ALA A 104 36.23 34.30 10.58
CA ALA A 104 36.62 33.02 11.17
C ALA A 104 36.25 31.80 10.29
N SER A 105 35.12 31.88 9.58
CA SER A 105 34.65 30.81 8.67
C SER A 105 35.34 30.78 7.31
N ALA A 106 36.20 31.77 7.01
CA ALA A 106 36.84 31.88 5.70
C ALA A 106 37.64 30.62 5.32
N ALA A 107 38.20 29.92 6.33
CA ALA A 107 39.05 28.72 6.25
C ALA A 107 40.34 28.89 5.40
N ASP A 108 40.40 29.93 4.58
CA ASP A 108 41.53 30.39 3.79
C ASP A 108 41.61 31.92 3.87
N ALA A 109 42.78 32.42 4.24
CA ALA A 109 43.06 33.85 4.29
C ALA A 109 42.83 34.55 2.94
N VAL A 110 42.81 33.83 1.80
CA VAL A 110 42.50 34.39 0.49
C VAL A 110 41.14 35.09 0.45
N LYS A 111 40.16 34.72 1.28
CA LYS A 111 38.87 35.44 1.32
C LYS A 111 38.95 36.81 2.01
N VAL A 112 39.99 37.06 2.80
CA VAL A 112 40.20 38.31 3.56
C VAL A 112 41.56 38.95 3.26
N ASP A 113 42.23 38.54 2.18
CA ASP A 113 43.60 38.95 1.83
C ASP A 113 43.71 40.34 1.19
N SER A 114 42.60 41.05 1.03
CA SER A 114 42.55 42.44 0.57
C SER A 114 41.40 43.21 1.23
N ILE A 115 41.60 44.51 1.39
CA ILE A 115 40.59 45.42 1.97
C ILE A 115 39.31 45.44 1.14
N LEU A 116 39.42 45.30 -0.19
CA LEU A 116 38.25 45.22 -1.07
C LEU A 116 37.35 44.02 -0.72
N LYS A 117 37.95 42.85 -0.44
CA LYS A 117 37.18 41.66 -0.05
C LYS A 117 36.50 41.85 1.31
N ILE A 118 37.21 42.42 2.29
CA ILE A 118 36.63 42.69 3.62
C ILE A 118 35.51 43.76 3.53
N ASN A 119 35.70 44.82 2.74
CA ASN A 119 34.66 45.82 2.47
C ASN A 119 33.42 45.20 1.81
N ASN A 120 33.60 44.27 0.87
CA ASN A 120 32.46 43.58 0.26
C ASN A 120 31.68 42.75 1.28
N LEU A 121 32.35 42.07 2.22
CA LEU A 121 31.67 41.39 3.33
C LEU A 121 30.88 42.39 4.19
N ALA A 122 31.51 43.50 4.60
CA ALA A 122 30.85 44.53 5.40
C ALA A 122 29.64 45.15 4.69
N ILE A 123 29.72 45.41 3.37
CA ILE A 123 28.60 45.90 2.57
C ILE A 123 27.43 44.91 2.57
N ILE A 124 27.70 43.61 2.44
CA ILE A 124 26.64 42.60 2.46
C ILE A 124 26.04 42.48 3.86
N VAL A 125 26.85 42.54 4.92
CA VAL A 125 26.38 42.59 6.31
C VAL A 125 25.45 43.79 6.52
N ASP A 126 25.78 44.96 6.00
CA ASP A 126 24.90 46.14 6.07
C ASP A 126 23.55 45.90 5.39
N LYS A 127 23.54 45.23 4.22
CA LYS A 127 22.28 44.86 3.54
C LYS A 127 21.43 43.96 4.44
N LEU A 128 22.04 42.96 5.09
CA LEU A 128 21.35 42.04 5.98
C LEU A 128 20.79 42.73 7.22
N MET A 129 21.54 43.64 7.83
CA MET A 129 21.10 44.43 8.99
C MET A 129 19.97 45.40 8.64
N ALA A 130 20.02 46.03 7.47
CA ALA A 130 18.92 46.86 6.98
C ALA A 130 17.65 46.01 6.80
N LEU A 131 17.77 44.86 6.16
CA LEU A 131 16.65 43.95 5.94
C LEU A 131 16.06 43.42 7.26
N SER A 132 16.87 43.01 8.24
CA SER A 132 16.35 42.54 9.53
C SER A 132 15.54 43.62 10.24
N LYS A 133 15.93 44.90 10.11
CA LYS A 133 15.20 46.05 10.65
C LYS A 133 13.91 46.39 9.91
N GLY A 134 13.64 45.74 8.78
CA GLY A 134 12.56 46.08 7.86
C GLY A 134 12.88 47.26 6.92
N ASP A 135 14.12 47.76 6.92
CA ASP A 135 14.56 48.84 6.03
C ASP A 135 14.96 48.30 4.66
N ALA A 136 14.80 49.13 3.61
CA ALA A 136 15.28 48.80 2.27
C ALA A 136 16.79 49.11 2.16
N PRO A 137 17.65 48.14 1.78
CA PRO A 137 19.07 48.40 1.59
C PRO A 137 19.30 49.26 0.34
N THR A 138 20.35 50.09 0.35
CA THR A 138 20.71 50.98 -0.77
C THR A 138 20.90 50.23 -2.10
N ALA A 139 21.42 49.01 -2.04
CA ALA A 139 21.42 48.05 -3.14
C ALA A 139 20.80 46.74 -2.66
N ALA A 140 19.92 46.16 -3.46
CA ALA A 140 19.23 44.92 -3.09
C ALA A 140 20.23 43.79 -2.75
N LEU A 141 19.84 42.93 -1.80
CA LEU A 141 20.52 41.67 -1.55
C LEU A 141 20.35 40.76 -2.78
N THR A 142 21.40 40.03 -3.13
CA THR A 142 21.39 39.06 -4.24
C THR A 142 21.78 37.67 -3.74
N ALA A 143 21.46 36.61 -4.50
CA ALA A 143 21.91 35.25 -4.17
C ALA A 143 23.45 35.12 -4.19
N ASP A 144 24.12 35.88 -5.06
CA ASP A 144 25.59 35.97 -5.11
C ASP A 144 26.18 36.63 -3.86
N ASP A 145 25.48 37.61 -3.27
CA ASP A 145 25.88 38.19 -1.98
C ASP A 145 25.88 37.11 -0.88
N LEU A 146 24.82 36.32 -0.76
CA LEU A 146 24.75 35.22 0.23
C LEU A 146 25.83 34.16 -0.03
N THR A 147 26.06 33.83 -1.31
CA THR A 147 27.13 32.89 -1.71
C THR A 147 28.52 33.40 -1.31
N LYS A 148 28.78 34.70 -1.46
CA LYS A 148 30.05 35.34 -1.02
C LYS A 148 30.26 35.27 0.48
N LEU A 149 29.17 35.28 1.27
CA LEU A 149 29.22 35.05 2.72
C LEU A 149 29.49 33.59 3.09
N GLY A 150 29.35 32.66 2.13
CA GLY A 150 29.42 31.22 2.37
C GLY A 150 28.07 30.61 2.78
N ALA A 151 26.97 31.37 2.71
CA ALA A 151 25.63 30.82 2.85
C ALA A 151 25.21 30.17 1.51
N THR A 152 24.75 28.92 1.57
CA THR A 152 24.38 28.12 0.40
C THR A 152 22.87 27.88 0.32
N GLY A 153 22.36 27.52 -0.87
CA GLY A 153 20.93 27.23 -1.11
C GLY A 153 20.14 28.40 -1.70
N ALA A 154 20.65 29.63 -1.62
CA ALA A 154 20.03 30.78 -2.25
C ALA A 154 20.20 30.76 -3.78
N THR A 155 19.10 30.95 -4.50
CA THR A 155 19.03 31.11 -5.96
C THR A 155 18.24 32.38 -6.29
N ALA A 156 18.17 32.77 -7.56
CA ALA A 156 17.33 33.90 -7.95
C ALA A 156 15.84 33.64 -7.65
N ASP A 157 15.39 32.39 -7.77
CA ASP A 157 13.98 32.01 -7.66
C ASP A 157 13.48 32.05 -6.20
N ASN A 158 14.29 31.61 -5.24
CA ASN A 158 13.91 31.58 -3.83
C ASN A 158 14.34 32.82 -3.02
N LEU A 159 15.11 33.74 -3.62
CA LEU A 159 15.68 34.89 -2.93
C LEU A 159 14.63 35.78 -2.26
N SER A 160 13.48 36.00 -2.90
CA SER A 160 12.42 36.83 -2.31
C SER A 160 11.93 36.26 -0.99
N ILE A 161 11.76 34.94 -0.91
CA ILE A 161 11.27 34.25 0.28
C ILE A 161 12.35 34.24 1.37
N ILE A 162 13.62 34.05 0.99
CA ILE A 162 14.75 34.19 1.93
C ILE A 162 14.85 35.61 2.51
N VAL A 163 14.66 36.63 1.67
CA VAL A 163 14.64 38.03 2.13
C VAL A 163 13.51 38.28 3.13
N ASP A 164 12.33 37.70 2.90
CA ASP A 164 11.22 37.80 3.85
C ASP A 164 11.54 37.10 5.17
N GLY A 165 12.23 35.96 5.13
CA GLY A 165 12.75 35.30 6.34
C GLY A 165 13.78 36.11 7.12
N ILE A 166 14.67 36.82 6.43
CA ILE A 166 15.62 37.75 7.06
C ILE A 166 14.88 38.89 7.75
N LYS A 167 13.84 39.46 7.11
CA LYS A 167 13.00 40.51 7.71
C LYS A 167 12.17 40.01 8.91
N ALA A 168 11.79 38.73 8.91
CA ALA A 168 11.06 38.12 10.02
C ALA A 168 11.96 37.76 11.21
N SER A 169 13.29 37.82 11.04
CA SER A 169 14.25 37.67 12.13
C SER A 169 14.22 38.88 13.09
N ALA A 170 14.93 38.79 14.22
CA ALA A 170 14.98 39.89 15.17
C ALA A 170 15.51 41.19 14.53
N ASP A 171 14.77 42.30 14.70
CA ASP A 171 15.08 43.61 14.12
C ASP A 171 16.48 44.14 14.48
N ASP A 172 17.04 43.70 15.60
CA ASP A 172 18.40 44.01 16.05
C ASP A 172 19.49 43.16 15.39
N GLY A 173 19.13 42.30 14.43
CA GLY A 173 20.05 41.44 13.69
C GLY A 173 20.57 40.23 14.49
N THR A 174 20.16 40.04 15.75
CA THR A 174 20.65 38.93 16.58
C THR A 174 20.26 37.55 16.02
N GLY A 175 19.16 37.48 15.25
CA GLY A 175 18.73 36.26 14.57
C GLY A 175 19.64 35.79 13.43
N ILE A 176 20.57 36.63 12.97
CA ILE A 176 21.48 36.33 11.85
C ILE A 176 22.93 36.75 12.14
N ASN A 177 23.30 36.98 13.40
CA ASN A 177 24.59 37.55 13.80
C ASN A 177 25.79 36.58 13.74
N SER A 178 25.68 35.48 13.02
CA SER A 178 26.77 34.55 12.71
C SER A 178 26.45 33.80 11.41
N LEU A 179 27.47 33.28 10.71
CA LEU A 179 27.25 32.51 9.48
C LEU A 179 26.33 31.30 9.72
N ARG A 180 26.45 30.64 10.89
CA ARG A 180 25.59 29.51 11.25
C ARG A 180 24.12 29.92 11.37
N LEU A 181 23.83 31.02 12.06
CA LEU A 181 22.46 31.51 12.20
C LEU A 181 21.90 31.99 10.87
N LEU A 182 22.70 32.71 10.07
CA LEU A 182 22.32 33.11 8.72
C LEU A 182 22.01 31.89 7.84
N GLN A 183 22.86 30.86 7.87
CA GLN A 183 22.63 29.61 7.12
C GLN A 183 21.35 28.90 7.59
N GLY A 184 21.04 28.92 8.89
CA GLY A 184 19.78 28.40 9.42
C GLY A 184 18.57 29.11 8.83
N VAL A 185 18.56 30.46 8.82
CA VAL A 185 17.49 31.25 8.18
C VAL A 185 17.41 30.94 6.69
N VAL A 186 18.55 30.92 5.98
CA VAL A 186 18.56 30.59 4.54
C VAL A 186 17.96 29.20 4.29
N SER A 187 18.38 28.16 5.01
CA SER A 187 17.87 26.80 4.82
C SER A 187 16.40 26.64 5.20
N GLN A 188 15.91 27.31 6.26
CA GLN A 188 14.48 27.32 6.60
C GLN A 188 13.63 27.88 5.46
N PHE A 189 14.07 28.99 4.87
CA PHE A 189 13.31 29.64 3.81
C PHE A 189 13.57 29.04 2.42
N VAL A 190 14.62 28.24 2.24
CA VAL A 190 14.75 27.30 1.10
C VAL A 190 13.67 26.21 1.19
N ILE A 191 13.45 25.63 2.39
CA ILE A 191 12.39 24.64 2.62
C ILE A 191 11.01 25.27 2.38
N ALA A 192 10.74 26.46 2.93
CA ALA A 192 9.48 27.14 2.70
C ALA A 192 9.27 27.55 1.24
N ALA A 193 10.32 27.98 0.54
CA ALA A 193 10.23 28.30 -0.88
C ALA A 193 9.89 27.08 -1.74
N TYR A 194 10.39 25.90 -1.39
CA TYR A 194 10.09 24.68 -2.13
C TYR A 194 8.59 24.33 -2.13
N ALA A 195 7.87 24.68 -1.06
CA ALA A 195 6.41 24.53 -0.96
C ALA A 195 5.64 25.54 -1.82
N ASP A 196 6.25 26.67 -2.20
CA ASP A 196 5.57 27.75 -2.95
C ASP A 196 5.44 27.45 -4.44
N GLN A 197 6.48 26.93 -5.10
CA GLN A 197 6.52 26.71 -6.56
C GLN A 197 7.48 25.60 -7.00
N ASP A 198 7.15 24.95 -8.12
CA ASP A 198 7.91 23.84 -8.71
C ASP A 198 9.32 24.18 -9.18
N SER A 199 9.56 25.46 -9.54
CA SER A 199 10.86 25.94 -10.00
C SER A 199 11.90 26.08 -8.89
N ASN A 200 11.46 26.12 -7.62
CA ASN A 200 12.37 26.23 -6.49
C ASN A 200 13.13 24.91 -6.27
N PRO A 201 14.43 24.98 -5.92
CA PRO A 201 15.23 23.79 -5.71
C PRO A 201 14.68 22.96 -4.54
N ALA A 202 14.72 21.63 -4.69
CA ALA A 202 14.32 20.72 -3.62
C ALA A 202 15.29 20.82 -2.42
N PRO A 203 14.78 20.82 -1.17
CA PRO A 203 15.61 20.81 0.02
C PRO A 203 16.52 19.61 0.07
N THR A 204 17.73 19.84 0.58
CA THR A 204 18.76 18.81 0.75
C THR A 204 18.82 18.34 2.20
N LEU A 205 19.52 17.23 2.48
CA LEU A 205 19.81 16.80 3.86
C LEU A 205 20.48 17.89 4.70
N GLN A 206 21.32 18.71 4.05
CA GLN A 206 22.02 19.79 4.74
C GLN A 206 21.04 20.89 5.17
N ASP A 207 19.98 21.16 4.42
CA ASP A 207 18.99 22.17 4.79
C ASP A 207 18.25 21.80 6.08
N TYR A 208 17.79 20.54 6.19
CA TYR A 208 17.19 20.01 7.42
C TYR A 208 18.18 20.02 8.59
N THR A 209 19.45 19.67 8.35
CA THR A 209 20.51 19.71 9.38
C THR A 209 20.76 21.14 9.87
N ASN A 210 20.78 22.12 8.96
CA ASN A 210 21.05 23.53 9.27
C ASN A 210 19.98 24.16 10.15
N ILE A 211 18.71 23.77 9.98
CA ILE A 211 17.60 24.25 10.82
C ILE A 211 17.47 23.49 12.14
N GLY A 212 18.18 22.36 12.29
CA GLY A 212 18.23 21.58 13.54
C GLY A 212 17.40 20.29 13.54
N VAL A 213 16.84 19.88 12.40
CA VAL A 213 16.11 18.60 12.22
C VAL A 213 17.13 17.45 12.07
N ASN A 214 17.94 17.26 13.11
CA ASN A 214 19.11 16.37 13.09
C ASN A 214 18.73 14.91 13.32
N ASN A 215 19.27 13.99 12.51
CA ASN A 215 19.04 12.53 12.60
C ASN A 215 17.59 12.06 12.31
N HIS A 216 16.70 12.95 11.85
CA HIS A 216 15.35 12.59 11.45
C HIS A 216 15.20 12.40 9.93
N VAL A 217 15.91 13.22 9.13
CA VAL A 217 15.93 13.12 7.66
C VAL A 217 17.23 12.48 7.19
N ASN A 218 17.15 11.49 6.31
CA ASN A 218 18.27 10.79 5.71
C ASN A 218 17.95 10.40 4.25
N SER A 219 18.87 9.72 3.56
CA SER A 219 18.70 9.40 2.14
C SER A 219 17.49 8.51 1.83
N SER A 220 16.97 7.74 2.79
CA SER A 220 15.83 6.84 2.56
C SER A 220 14.47 7.51 2.74
N ASN A 221 14.39 8.69 3.36
CA ASN A 221 13.12 9.41 3.57
C ASN A 221 13.11 10.85 3.07
N LEU A 222 14.23 11.36 2.53
CA LEU A 222 14.33 12.73 2.01
C LEU A 222 13.28 13.04 0.94
N SER A 223 13.05 12.12 0.00
CA SER A 223 12.04 12.29 -1.06
C SER A 223 10.64 12.43 -0.47
N ALA A 224 10.28 11.55 0.46
CA ALA A 224 8.97 11.54 1.11
C ALA A 224 8.71 12.81 1.94
N VAL A 225 9.71 13.24 2.72
CA VAL A 225 9.62 14.50 3.48
C VAL A 225 9.47 15.69 2.53
N ASN A 226 10.27 15.74 1.46
CA ASN A 226 10.15 16.81 0.46
C ASN A 226 8.76 16.79 -0.20
N ASP A 227 8.24 15.63 -0.58
CA ASP A 227 6.89 15.50 -1.16
C ASP A 227 5.80 16.04 -0.22
N ALA A 228 5.90 15.73 1.08
CA ALA A 228 5.02 16.30 2.10
C ALA A 228 5.16 17.82 2.24
N ILE A 229 6.38 18.35 2.29
CA ILE A 229 6.62 19.82 2.29
C ILE A 229 5.99 20.47 1.06
N ARG A 230 6.16 19.89 -0.14
CA ARG A 230 5.58 20.40 -1.39
C ARG A 230 4.05 20.40 -1.37
N SER A 231 3.42 19.50 -0.64
CA SER A 231 1.96 19.44 -0.52
C SER A 231 1.36 20.56 0.36
N LYS A 232 2.20 21.32 1.07
CA LYS A 232 1.78 22.34 2.04
C LYS A 232 1.85 23.76 1.47
N PRO A 233 1.01 24.67 1.98
CA PRO A 233 1.25 26.11 1.83
C PRO A 233 2.60 26.48 2.45
N LYS A 234 3.36 27.39 1.83
CA LYS A 234 4.66 27.83 2.37
C LYS A 234 4.62 28.36 3.82
N GLY A 235 3.49 28.92 4.24
CA GLY A 235 3.31 29.45 5.59
C GLY A 235 3.06 28.37 6.65
N ASP A 236 2.86 27.11 6.22
CA ASP A 236 2.72 25.95 7.11
C ASP A 236 4.04 25.18 7.23
N VAL A 237 5.14 25.73 6.68
CA VAL A 237 6.48 25.12 6.65
C VAL A 237 7.59 26.17 6.85
N ASP A 238 7.27 27.37 7.33
CA ASP A 238 8.23 28.47 7.48
C ASP A 238 8.88 28.54 8.87
N THR A 239 8.48 27.65 9.79
CA THR A 239 9.15 27.46 11.08
C THR A 239 9.78 26.07 11.25
N LEU A 240 10.79 25.98 12.13
CA LEU A 240 11.40 24.71 12.51
C LEU A 240 10.39 23.72 13.10
N ALA A 241 9.45 24.20 13.92
CA ALA A 241 8.49 23.35 14.62
C ALA A 241 7.51 22.66 13.66
N GLU A 242 7.06 23.37 12.62
CA GLU A 242 6.21 22.82 11.57
C GLU A 242 6.94 21.77 10.74
N VAL A 243 8.16 22.09 10.28
CA VAL A 243 8.99 21.14 9.51
C VAL A 243 9.29 19.88 10.33
N GLN A 244 9.63 20.02 11.61
CA GLN A 244 9.88 18.88 12.50
C GLN A 244 8.62 18.02 12.66
N SER A 245 7.44 18.64 12.79
CA SER A 245 6.17 17.92 12.94
C SER A 245 5.82 17.12 11.67
N ILE A 246 6.05 17.67 10.48
CA ILE A 246 5.90 16.96 9.20
C ILE A 246 6.87 15.76 9.12
N VAL A 247 8.13 15.99 9.47
CA VAL A 247 9.16 14.93 9.47
C VAL A 247 8.81 13.80 10.42
N ASP A 248 8.39 14.10 11.64
CA ASP A 248 8.04 13.07 12.63
C ASP A 248 6.77 12.30 12.26
N ALA A 249 5.75 12.99 11.73
CA ALA A 249 4.53 12.35 11.23
C ALA A 249 4.81 11.39 10.06
N TYR A 250 5.59 11.82 9.07
CA TYR A 250 5.91 10.97 7.91
C TYR A 250 6.78 9.78 8.33
N ARG A 251 7.75 9.98 9.22
CA ARG A 251 8.58 8.88 9.74
C ARG A 251 7.75 7.82 10.44
N LYS A 252 6.70 8.20 11.16
CA LYS A 252 5.78 7.26 11.80
C LYS A 252 5.07 6.39 10.75
N ILE A 253 4.57 7.00 9.68
CA ILE A 253 3.93 6.30 8.55
C ILE A 253 4.89 5.32 7.87
N LEU A 254 6.11 5.75 7.57
CA LEU A 254 7.13 4.89 6.95
C LEU A 254 7.61 3.77 7.86
N ALA A 255 7.61 3.99 9.18
CA ALA A 255 7.99 2.97 10.16
C ALA A 255 6.90 1.91 10.35
N ASP A 256 5.62 2.31 10.23
CA ASP A 256 4.50 1.38 10.33
C ASP A 256 4.39 0.50 9.08
N ALA A 257 4.74 1.03 7.90
CA ALA A 257 4.90 0.26 6.67
C ALA A 257 6.05 -0.78 6.79
N SER A 258 5.70 -2.04 7.04
CA SER A 258 6.67 -3.11 7.38
C SER A 258 6.87 -4.18 6.30
N SER A 259 6.06 -4.17 5.24
CA SER A 259 5.95 -5.25 4.23
C SER A 259 5.53 -6.61 4.79
N ALA A 260 5.04 -6.70 6.02
CA ALA A 260 4.56 -7.94 6.60
C ALA A 260 3.28 -8.38 5.88
N ALA A 261 3.36 -9.42 5.05
CA ALA A 261 2.23 -9.87 4.23
C ALA A 261 1.01 -10.27 5.06
N ASP A 262 1.23 -10.80 6.27
CA ASP A 262 0.19 -11.21 7.23
C ASP A 262 -0.26 -10.07 8.16
N GLY A 263 0.31 -8.87 8.04
CA GLY A 263 0.04 -7.74 8.94
C GLY A 263 0.64 -7.92 10.33
N SER A 264 1.52 -8.92 10.51
CA SER A 264 2.21 -9.13 11.78
C SER A 264 3.09 -7.93 12.11
N GLY A 265 3.13 -7.58 13.39
CA GLY A 265 3.87 -6.41 13.88
C GLY A 265 3.04 -5.13 14.01
N ARG A 266 1.80 -5.11 13.51
CA ARG A 266 0.86 -4.00 13.78
C ARG A 266 0.57 -3.92 15.28
N THR A 267 0.67 -2.71 15.83
CA THR A 267 0.21 -2.43 17.19
C THR A 267 -0.49 -1.08 17.21
N ALA A 268 -1.66 -0.98 17.84
CA ALA A 268 -2.40 0.28 17.92
C ALA A 268 -1.59 1.45 18.56
N ALA A 269 -0.49 1.15 19.25
CA ALA A 269 0.42 2.16 19.80
C ALA A 269 1.40 2.74 18.76
N THR A 270 1.68 2.02 17.67
CA THR A 270 2.58 2.43 16.59
C THR A 270 1.84 3.00 15.38
N ASP A 271 0.57 2.63 15.19
CA ASP A 271 -0.27 3.10 14.08
C ASP A 271 -0.30 4.64 13.98
N PRO A 272 -0.16 5.22 12.76
CA PRO A 272 -0.34 6.64 12.53
C PRO A 272 -1.73 7.12 12.95
N THR A 273 -1.78 8.27 13.61
CA THR A 273 -3.06 8.90 13.98
C THR A 273 -3.61 9.70 12.81
N VAL A 274 -4.90 10.04 12.85
CA VAL A 274 -5.52 11.00 11.91
C VAL A 274 -4.71 12.31 11.82
N SER A 275 -4.16 12.77 12.96
CA SER A 275 -3.33 13.97 13.00
C SER A 275 -2.01 13.78 12.23
N ASP A 276 -1.40 12.60 12.29
CA ASP A 276 -0.15 12.32 11.56
C ASP A 276 -0.39 12.41 10.04
N TRP A 277 -1.45 11.77 9.55
CA TRP A 277 -1.87 11.83 8.13
C TRP A 277 -2.14 13.27 7.67
N GLN A 278 -2.89 14.05 8.46
CA GLN A 278 -3.20 15.45 8.14
C GLN A 278 -1.95 16.33 8.17
N THR A 279 -1.03 16.06 9.10
CA THR A 279 0.22 16.82 9.24
C THR A 279 1.08 16.70 7.99
N ILE A 280 1.17 15.52 7.37
CA ILE A 280 1.92 15.35 6.11
C ILE A 280 1.18 15.89 4.87
N GLY A 281 -0.11 16.22 5.00
CA GLY A 281 -0.93 16.73 3.88
C GLY A 281 -1.73 15.67 3.14
N ALA A 282 -1.79 14.44 3.65
CA ALA A 282 -2.60 13.38 3.08
C ALA A 282 -4.11 13.66 3.31
N THR A 283 -4.91 13.34 2.30
CA THR A 283 -6.37 13.34 2.36
C THR A 283 -6.84 11.89 2.50
N ILE A 284 -7.22 11.52 3.73
CA ILE A 284 -7.60 10.15 4.08
C ILE A 284 -9.12 9.94 4.20
N GLY A 285 -9.92 10.81 3.60
CA GLY A 285 -11.34 10.54 3.39
C GLY A 285 -12.18 10.27 4.64
N ILE A 286 -12.94 9.17 4.62
CA ILE A 286 -13.79 8.70 5.72
C ILE A 286 -12.94 8.45 6.97
N ALA A 287 -11.73 7.88 6.83
CA ALA A 287 -10.84 7.61 7.95
C ALA A 287 -10.40 8.90 8.69
N GLY A 288 -10.34 10.04 7.97
CA GLY A 288 -10.01 11.34 8.54
C GLY A 288 -11.18 12.14 9.10
N THR A 289 -12.42 11.69 8.89
CA THR A 289 -13.63 12.45 9.26
C THR A 289 -14.22 11.91 10.56
N ALA A 290 -13.81 12.49 11.70
CA ALA A 290 -14.27 12.04 13.01
C ALA A 290 -15.80 11.98 13.13
N GLY A 291 -16.33 10.94 13.79
CA GLY A 291 -17.67 11.01 14.37
C GLY A 291 -18.59 9.79 14.24
N ASN A 292 -18.14 8.63 13.75
CA ASN A 292 -18.96 7.41 13.72
C ASN A 292 -18.12 6.11 13.65
N ALA A 293 -18.78 4.96 13.77
CA ALA A 293 -18.16 3.63 13.67
C ALA A 293 -17.49 3.38 12.30
N GLN A 294 -18.06 3.94 11.23
CA GLN A 294 -17.51 3.83 9.87
C GLN A 294 -16.15 4.51 9.73
N GLN A 295 -15.92 5.63 10.42
CA GLN A 295 -14.60 6.26 10.47
C GLN A 295 -13.57 5.38 11.20
N ALA A 296 -13.96 4.74 12.31
CA ALA A 296 -13.07 3.82 13.03
C ALA A 296 -12.73 2.60 12.15
N ALA A 297 -13.72 2.03 11.46
CA ALA A 297 -13.52 0.93 10.52
C ALA A 297 -12.62 1.32 9.34
N ALA A 298 -12.84 2.49 8.75
CA ALA A 298 -12.02 3.02 7.66
C ALA A 298 -10.55 3.22 8.08
N LEU A 299 -10.33 3.80 9.27
CA LEU A 299 -8.98 3.97 9.79
C LEU A 299 -8.33 2.62 10.08
N ASN A 300 -9.07 1.66 10.65
CA ASN A 300 -8.57 0.32 10.92
C ASN A 300 -8.12 -0.40 9.64
N LEU A 301 -8.89 -0.29 8.55
CA LEU A 301 -8.55 -0.90 7.28
C LEU A 301 -7.36 -0.20 6.62
N LEU A 302 -7.29 1.14 6.69
CA LEU A 302 -6.17 1.91 6.17
C LEU A 302 -4.85 1.53 6.84
N ASP A 303 -4.85 1.46 8.17
CA ASP A 303 -3.68 1.08 8.96
C ASP A 303 -3.34 -0.41 8.78
N ASP A 304 -4.34 -1.31 8.67
CA ASP A 304 -4.08 -2.74 8.37
C ASP A 304 -3.50 -2.96 6.98
N ALA A 305 -3.90 -2.12 6.01
CA ALA A 305 -3.34 -2.16 4.67
C ALA A 305 -1.93 -1.55 4.65
N LEU A 306 -1.68 -0.49 5.42
CA LEU A 306 -0.39 0.19 5.52
C LEU A 306 0.73 -0.74 6.01
N VAL A 307 0.50 -1.50 7.09
CA VAL A 307 1.53 -2.40 7.65
C VAL A 307 2.00 -3.45 6.64
N ARG A 308 1.17 -3.79 5.65
CA ARG A 308 1.46 -4.73 4.56
C ARG A 308 2.17 -4.09 3.36
N LYS A 309 2.47 -2.78 3.41
CA LYS A 309 3.18 -2.06 2.35
C LYS A 309 4.68 -1.97 2.63
N ALA A 310 5.43 -1.93 1.53
CA ALA A 310 6.79 -1.43 1.57
C ALA A 310 6.76 0.08 1.78
N SER A 311 7.75 0.60 2.49
CA SER A 311 7.91 2.05 2.69
C SER A 311 7.98 2.82 1.37
N THR A 312 8.55 2.21 0.31
CA THR A 312 8.60 2.76 -1.06
C THR A 312 7.28 2.71 -1.83
N ALA A 313 6.21 2.18 -1.22
CA ALA A 313 4.86 2.19 -1.81
C ALA A 313 3.94 3.18 -1.09
N VAL A 314 4.51 3.95 -0.15
CA VAL A 314 3.86 5.00 0.64
C VAL A 314 4.81 6.18 0.87
N ASP A 315 5.82 6.34 0.01
CA ASP A 315 6.82 7.41 0.10
C ASP A 315 6.43 8.67 -0.68
N THR A 316 5.18 8.72 -1.18
CA THR A 316 4.53 9.93 -1.69
C THR A 316 3.12 10.12 -1.11
N ILE A 317 2.69 11.39 -1.00
CA ILE A 317 1.32 11.77 -0.62
C ILE A 317 0.30 11.21 -1.62
N ALA A 318 0.66 11.12 -2.90
CA ALA A 318 -0.21 10.56 -3.93
C ALA A 318 -0.52 9.07 -3.71
N GLU A 319 0.48 8.27 -3.32
CA GLU A 319 0.29 6.84 -3.00
C GLU A 319 -0.56 6.64 -1.75
N ILE A 320 -0.32 7.44 -0.70
CA ILE A 320 -1.12 7.42 0.53
C ILE A 320 -2.59 7.77 0.22
N ASN A 321 -2.82 8.82 -0.57
CA ASN A 321 -4.16 9.21 -0.99
C ASN A 321 -4.85 8.13 -1.85
N ALA A 322 -4.09 7.42 -2.70
CA ALA A 322 -4.63 6.32 -3.49
C ALA A 322 -5.07 5.14 -2.60
N LEU A 323 -4.28 4.81 -1.57
CA LEU A 323 -4.64 3.79 -0.59
C LEU A 323 -5.92 4.18 0.17
N ALA A 324 -5.99 5.41 0.67
CA ALA A 324 -7.18 5.91 1.35
C ALA A 324 -8.42 5.98 0.44
N THR A 325 -8.24 6.32 -0.84
CA THR A 325 -9.33 6.32 -1.83
C THR A 325 -9.91 4.92 -2.02
N ALA A 326 -9.07 3.88 -2.05
CA ALA A 326 -9.54 2.50 -2.13
C ALA A 326 -10.35 2.11 -0.88
N VAL A 327 -9.87 2.48 0.32
CA VAL A 327 -10.59 2.28 1.60
C VAL A 327 -11.96 2.98 1.57
N ASP A 328 -12.01 4.25 1.15
CA ASP A 328 -13.25 5.02 1.06
C ASP A 328 -14.30 4.34 0.17
N LYS A 329 -13.88 3.78 -0.96
CA LYS A 329 -14.78 3.06 -1.87
C LYS A 329 -15.32 1.78 -1.23
N VAL A 330 -14.48 1.01 -0.53
CA VAL A 330 -14.93 -0.18 0.21
C VAL A 330 -15.94 0.20 1.29
N MET A 331 -15.65 1.24 2.08
CA MET A 331 -16.54 1.70 3.14
C MET A 331 -17.85 2.29 2.59
N THR A 332 -17.81 2.98 1.46
CA THR A 332 -19.00 3.50 0.76
C THR A 332 -19.90 2.37 0.28
N LEU A 333 -19.30 1.32 -0.31
CA LEU A 333 -20.02 0.12 -0.73
C LEU A 333 -20.62 -0.65 0.45
N ALA A 334 -19.90 -0.80 1.57
CA ALA A 334 -20.41 -1.46 2.77
C ALA A 334 -21.69 -0.80 3.30
N LYS A 335 -21.82 0.52 3.11
CA LYS A 335 -23.05 1.29 3.43
C LYS A 335 -24.19 1.12 2.41
N GLY A 336 -24.03 0.24 1.41
CA GLY A 336 -24.97 0.05 0.31
C GLY A 336 -25.02 1.21 -0.69
N VAL A 337 -24.07 2.15 -0.66
CA VAL A 337 -24.01 3.32 -1.55
C VAL A 337 -22.99 3.08 -2.67
N GLU A 338 -23.29 3.53 -3.89
CA GLU A 338 -22.32 3.49 -4.99
C GLU A 338 -21.32 4.66 -4.88
N PRO A 339 -20.00 4.40 -4.93
CA PRO A 339 -19.01 5.47 -5.00
C PRO A 339 -19.08 6.20 -6.35
N ALA A 340 -18.69 7.48 -6.37
CA ALA A 340 -18.75 8.32 -7.57
C ALA A 340 -17.92 7.76 -8.75
N ALA A 341 -16.78 7.14 -8.44
CA ALA A 341 -16.02 6.29 -9.35
C ALA A 341 -16.08 4.85 -8.82
N PRO A 342 -16.44 3.85 -9.63
CA PRO A 342 -16.52 2.46 -9.19
C PRO A 342 -15.22 1.94 -8.58
N LEU A 343 -15.32 1.01 -7.62
CA LEU A 343 -14.18 0.26 -7.11
C LEU A 343 -13.60 -0.62 -8.22
N THR A 344 -12.28 -0.67 -8.31
CA THR A 344 -11.55 -1.41 -9.36
C THR A 344 -10.74 -2.56 -8.79
N VAL A 345 -10.37 -3.53 -9.64
CA VAL A 345 -9.44 -4.61 -9.27
C VAL A 345 -8.10 -4.05 -8.80
N ALA A 346 -7.57 -3.02 -9.47
CA ALA A 346 -6.30 -2.41 -9.08
C ALA A 346 -6.33 -1.82 -7.65
N GLU A 347 -7.44 -1.21 -7.25
CA GLU A 347 -7.64 -0.68 -5.90
C GLU A 347 -7.78 -1.79 -4.86
N LEU A 348 -8.47 -2.89 -5.18
CA LEU A 348 -8.52 -4.06 -4.29
C LEU A 348 -7.13 -4.72 -4.14
N LEU A 349 -6.36 -4.85 -5.22
CA LEU A 349 -4.97 -5.32 -5.14
C LEU A 349 -4.10 -4.35 -4.32
N LEU A 350 -4.35 -3.04 -4.42
CA LEU A 350 -3.71 -2.03 -3.58
C LEU A 350 -4.07 -2.20 -2.10
N LEU A 351 -5.25 -2.73 -1.76
CA LEU A 351 -5.61 -3.08 -0.37
C LEU A 351 -5.09 -4.45 0.08
N GLY A 352 -4.32 -5.16 -0.75
CA GLY A 352 -3.73 -6.45 -0.40
C GLY A 352 -4.61 -7.65 -0.74
N MET A 353 -5.60 -7.47 -1.63
CA MET A 353 -6.37 -8.61 -2.15
C MET A 353 -5.50 -9.49 -3.06
N GLY A 354 -5.79 -10.80 -3.04
CA GLY A 354 -5.03 -11.81 -3.77
C GLY A 354 -5.19 -11.72 -5.29
N SER A 355 -4.30 -12.42 -6.00
CA SER A 355 -4.27 -12.45 -7.47
C SER A 355 -5.50 -13.08 -8.11
N ASN A 356 -6.39 -13.72 -7.34
CA ASN A 356 -7.67 -14.25 -7.82
C ASN A 356 -8.75 -13.16 -7.94
N THR A 357 -8.47 -11.92 -7.51
CA THR A 357 -9.31 -10.74 -7.73
C THR A 357 -9.19 -10.30 -9.19
N LYS A 358 -10.29 -10.33 -9.95
CA LYS A 358 -10.31 -10.16 -11.41
C LYS A 358 -11.57 -9.42 -11.87
N ASP A 359 -11.57 -8.92 -13.10
CA ASP A 359 -12.70 -8.12 -13.60
C ASP A 359 -13.99 -8.95 -13.75
N ASP A 360 -13.87 -10.24 -14.01
CA ASP A 360 -15.00 -11.17 -14.17
C ASP A 360 -15.72 -11.47 -12.84
N ASN A 361 -15.01 -11.44 -11.71
CA ASN A 361 -15.59 -11.63 -10.37
C ASN A 361 -15.84 -10.33 -9.60
N LEU A 362 -15.39 -9.17 -10.10
CA LEU A 362 -15.56 -7.87 -9.44
C LEU A 362 -17.02 -7.54 -9.13
N THR A 363 -17.96 -7.89 -10.01
CA THR A 363 -19.39 -7.63 -9.76
C THR A 363 -19.89 -8.39 -8.54
N ALA A 364 -19.54 -9.67 -8.40
CA ALA A 364 -19.93 -10.48 -7.24
C ALA A 364 -19.22 -10.01 -5.96
N ILE A 365 -17.94 -9.65 -6.04
CA ILE A 365 -17.18 -9.05 -4.94
C ILE A 365 -17.85 -7.78 -4.41
N VAL A 366 -18.24 -6.87 -5.31
CA VAL A 366 -18.91 -5.62 -4.92
C VAL A 366 -20.26 -5.89 -4.22
N GLN A 367 -21.01 -6.90 -4.67
CA GLN A 367 -22.25 -7.29 -3.98
C GLN A 367 -21.98 -7.87 -2.59
N GLN A 368 -20.91 -8.66 -2.42
CA GLN A 368 -20.54 -9.19 -1.11
C GLN A 368 -20.10 -8.09 -0.15
N ILE A 369 -19.35 -7.08 -0.62
CA ILE A 369 -18.99 -5.91 0.20
C ILE A 369 -20.27 -5.17 0.65
N LYS A 370 -21.23 -4.96 -0.25
CA LYS A 370 -22.53 -4.33 0.08
C LYS A 370 -23.40 -5.14 1.04
N GLY A 371 -23.19 -6.45 1.11
CA GLY A 371 -23.90 -7.34 2.04
C GLY A 371 -23.34 -7.31 3.47
N THR A 372 -22.20 -6.64 3.69
CA THR A 372 -21.61 -6.47 5.02
C THR A 372 -22.35 -5.41 5.85
N ALA A 373 -21.97 -5.24 7.12
CA ALA A 373 -22.58 -4.24 7.99
C ALA A 373 -22.30 -2.80 7.49
N ASP A 374 -23.33 -1.95 7.49
CA ASP A 374 -23.27 -0.55 7.03
C ASP A 374 -22.21 0.31 7.77
N ASP A 375 -21.78 -0.11 8.95
CA ASP A 375 -20.74 0.54 9.75
C ASP A 375 -19.32 0.17 9.35
N GLY A 376 -19.14 -0.72 8.38
CA GLY A 376 -17.85 -1.15 7.86
C GLY A 376 -17.16 -2.24 8.69
N SER A 377 -17.74 -2.70 9.80
CA SER A 377 -17.12 -3.69 10.69
C SER A 377 -16.89 -5.06 10.04
N GLY A 378 -17.58 -5.37 8.94
CA GLY A 378 -17.35 -6.60 8.17
C GLY A 378 -16.19 -6.53 7.18
N VAL A 379 -15.51 -5.39 7.07
CA VAL A 379 -14.41 -5.12 6.13
C VAL A 379 -13.33 -4.23 6.75
N ASP A 380 -13.26 -4.15 8.09
CA ASP A 380 -12.39 -3.19 8.77
C ASP A 380 -10.93 -3.65 8.94
N THR A 381 -10.63 -4.88 8.55
CA THR A 381 -9.28 -5.42 8.38
C THR A 381 -9.06 -5.98 6.98
N VAL A 382 -7.80 -6.09 6.54
CA VAL A 382 -7.48 -6.74 5.26
C VAL A 382 -7.90 -8.20 5.26
N GLN A 383 -7.85 -8.89 6.41
CA GLN A 383 -8.28 -10.28 6.52
C GLN A 383 -9.79 -10.45 6.32
N GLU A 384 -10.61 -9.60 6.93
CA GLU A 384 -12.06 -9.62 6.71
C GLU A 384 -12.41 -9.25 5.28
N LEU A 385 -11.76 -8.23 4.71
CA LEU A 385 -11.94 -7.87 3.30
C LEU A 385 -11.52 -9.01 2.37
N GLN A 386 -10.43 -9.74 2.68
CA GLN A 386 -10.02 -10.95 1.95
C GLN A 386 -11.08 -12.04 2.00
N ALA A 387 -11.72 -12.27 3.16
CA ALA A 387 -12.81 -13.23 3.28
C ALA A 387 -14.01 -12.83 2.41
N VAL A 388 -14.40 -11.55 2.42
CA VAL A 388 -15.50 -11.02 1.58
C VAL A 388 -15.17 -11.13 0.09
N VAL A 389 -13.94 -10.81 -0.32
CA VAL A 389 -13.48 -10.92 -1.71
C VAL A 389 -13.42 -12.38 -2.17
N SER A 390 -12.95 -13.29 -1.32
CA SER A 390 -12.92 -14.72 -1.60
C SER A 390 -14.33 -15.31 -1.70
N LEU A 391 -15.27 -14.89 -0.83
CA LEU A 391 -16.68 -15.25 -0.96
C LEU A 391 -17.25 -14.74 -2.29
N GLY A 392 -16.98 -13.48 -2.66
CA GLY A 392 -17.40 -12.92 -3.94
C GLY A 392 -16.83 -13.67 -5.14
N THR A 393 -15.59 -14.16 -5.03
CA THR A 393 -14.96 -14.99 -6.06
C THR A 393 -15.65 -16.34 -6.21
N ILE A 394 -15.97 -17.01 -5.10
CA ILE A 394 -16.67 -18.32 -5.09
C ILE A 394 -18.10 -18.16 -5.63
N VAL A 395 -18.84 -17.15 -5.17
CA VAL A 395 -20.19 -16.83 -5.62
C VAL A 395 -20.21 -16.46 -7.10
N GLY A 396 -19.26 -15.63 -7.52
CA GLY A 396 -19.11 -15.20 -8.91
C GLY A 396 -18.76 -16.35 -9.85
N TYR A 397 -18.12 -17.41 -9.35
CA TYR A 397 -17.80 -18.62 -10.10
C TYR A 397 -19.00 -19.56 -10.30
N ALA A 398 -20.03 -19.46 -9.45
CA ALA A 398 -21.26 -20.25 -9.56
C ALA A 398 -22.11 -19.80 -10.78
N GLY A 399 -22.87 -20.72 -11.37
CA GLY A 399 -23.82 -20.42 -12.44
C GLY A 399 -23.42 -20.88 -13.85
N ASN A 400 -22.53 -21.86 -13.98
CA ASN A 400 -22.21 -22.57 -15.23
C ASN A 400 -21.69 -21.71 -16.42
N SER A 401 -21.05 -20.56 -16.16
CA SER A 401 -20.43 -19.75 -17.23
C SER A 401 -18.94 -20.06 -17.39
N SER A 402 -18.53 -20.55 -18.56
CA SER A 402 -17.19 -21.15 -18.80
C SER A 402 -16.00 -20.17 -18.83
N SER A 403 -16.19 -18.88 -18.56
CA SER A 403 -15.15 -17.84 -18.61
C SER A 403 -14.76 -17.27 -17.24
N LEU A 404 -15.23 -17.89 -16.15
CA LEU A 404 -15.08 -17.36 -14.80
C LEU A 404 -13.78 -17.83 -14.15
N THR A 405 -13.14 -16.95 -13.40
CA THR A 405 -11.97 -17.21 -12.56
C THR A 405 -12.31 -18.25 -11.50
N ALA A 406 -11.64 -19.40 -11.55
CA ALA A 406 -11.89 -20.51 -10.63
C ALA A 406 -11.36 -20.20 -9.20
N PRO A 407 -12.12 -20.53 -8.14
CA PRO A 407 -11.66 -20.40 -6.77
C PRO A 407 -10.41 -21.22 -6.47
N THR A 408 -9.57 -20.70 -5.59
CA THR A 408 -8.37 -21.36 -5.08
C THR A 408 -8.61 -21.93 -3.68
N LEU A 409 -7.69 -22.78 -3.19
CA LEU A 409 -7.74 -23.24 -1.79
C LEU A 409 -7.71 -22.07 -0.79
N LEU A 410 -7.00 -20.99 -1.14
CA LEU A 410 -6.93 -19.81 -0.29
C LEU A 410 -8.31 -19.14 -0.18
N ASP A 411 -9.10 -19.13 -1.25
CA ASP A 411 -10.43 -18.52 -1.21
C ASP A 411 -11.35 -19.23 -0.22
N TYR A 412 -11.38 -20.56 -0.24
CA TYR A 412 -12.12 -21.36 0.73
C TYR A 412 -11.57 -21.19 2.15
N SER A 413 -10.25 -21.18 2.30
CA SER A 413 -9.60 -20.98 3.61
C SER A 413 -9.92 -19.61 4.21
N ASN A 414 -9.98 -18.55 3.40
CA ASN A 414 -10.27 -17.19 3.87
C ASN A 414 -11.70 -17.06 4.42
N ILE A 415 -12.65 -17.84 3.88
CA ILE A 415 -14.03 -17.89 4.38
C ILE A 415 -14.22 -18.95 5.50
N GLY A 416 -13.12 -19.52 6.01
CA GLY A 416 -13.13 -20.45 7.14
C GLY A 416 -13.41 -21.92 6.79
N ILE A 417 -13.42 -22.28 5.50
CA ILE A 417 -13.63 -23.66 5.07
C ILE A 417 -12.29 -24.40 5.03
N HIS A 418 -12.10 -25.32 5.97
CA HIS A 418 -10.87 -26.10 6.16
C HIS A 418 -11.08 -27.62 6.09
N ASN A 419 -12.20 -28.06 5.53
CA ASN A 419 -12.65 -29.46 5.58
C ASN A 419 -11.61 -30.48 5.10
N ASP A 420 -11.57 -31.65 5.74
CA ASP A 420 -10.65 -32.76 5.47
C ASP A 420 -10.70 -33.30 4.02
N GLY A 421 -11.73 -32.93 3.24
CA GLY A 421 -11.88 -33.26 1.82
C GLY A 421 -11.43 -32.19 0.83
N LEU A 422 -11.07 -30.98 1.27
CA LEU A 422 -10.62 -29.90 0.40
C LEU A 422 -9.08 -29.82 0.34
N SER A 423 -8.52 -30.25 -0.77
CA SER A 423 -7.09 -30.32 -1.02
C SER A 423 -6.76 -29.95 -2.48
N SER A 424 -5.48 -29.84 -2.82
CA SER A 424 -5.08 -29.61 -4.21
C SER A 424 -5.54 -30.71 -5.17
N GLY A 425 -5.72 -31.95 -4.67
CA GLY A 425 -6.21 -33.09 -5.46
C GLY A 425 -7.73 -33.10 -5.68
N THR A 426 -8.49 -32.38 -4.84
CA THR A 426 -9.96 -32.35 -4.88
C THR A 426 -10.54 -31.00 -5.28
N LEU A 427 -9.72 -29.94 -5.32
CA LEU A 427 -10.15 -28.58 -5.65
C LEU A 427 -10.89 -28.49 -6.98
N SER A 428 -10.41 -29.14 -8.05
CA SER A 428 -11.07 -29.09 -9.36
C SER A 428 -12.48 -29.66 -9.32
N VAL A 429 -12.68 -30.70 -8.52
CA VAL A 429 -13.98 -31.37 -8.33
C VAL A 429 -14.90 -30.50 -7.49
N VAL A 430 -14.42 -29.96 -6.37
CA VAL A 430 -15.18 -29.02 -5.54
C VAL A 430 -15.60 -27.78 -6.34
N ASN A 431 -14.67 -27.20 -7.10
CA ASN A 431 -14.99 -26.11 -8.01
C ASN A 431 -16.06 -26.55 -9.02
N SER A 432 -15.97 -27.75 -9.60
CA SER A 432 -17.03 -28.24 -10.49
C SER A 432 -18.40 -28.33 -9.82
N VAL A 433 -18.47 -28.66 -8.52
CA VAL A 433 -19.73 -28.68 -7.76
C VAL A 433 -20.26 -27.26 -7.60
N ILE A 434 -19.44 -26.34 -7.07
CA ILE A 434 -19.83 -24.94 -6.89
C ILE A 434 -20.28 -24.30 -8.21
N HIS A 435 -19.56 -24.57 -9.30
CA HIS A 435 -19.88 -24.05 -10.63
C HIS A 435 -21.29 -24.46 -11.09
N GLY A 436 -21.72 -25.66 -10.71
CA GLY A 436 -23.02 -26.24 -11.01
C GLY A 436 -24.20 -25.59 -10.28
N HIS A 437 -23.95 -24.83 -9.21
CA HIS A 437 -25.00 -24.18 -8.43
C HIS A 437 -25.32 -22.77 -8.95
N ALA A 438 -26.52 -22.28 -8.62
CA ALA A 438 -26.83 -20.85 -8.74
C ALA A 438 -26.12 -20.07 -7.63
N ALA A 439 -25.70 -18.83 -7.92
CA ALA A 439 -25.01 -17.95 -6.96
C ALA A 439 -25.74 -17.83 -5.61
N ALA A 440 -27.08 -17.73 -5.61
CA ALA A 440 -27.91 -17.62 -4.41
C ALA A 440 -27.99 -18.90 -3.55
N ARG A 441 -27.37 -20.01 -3.96
CA ARG A 441 -27.26 -21.24 -3.15
C ARG A 441 -25.91 -21.38 -2.45
N VAL A 442 -24.99 -20.47 -2.73
CA VAL A 442 -23.60 -20.51 -2.27
C VAL A 442 -23.17 -19.10 -1.83
N ASP A 443 -24.10 -18.27 -1.38
CA ASP A 443 -23.85 -16.84 -1.11
C ASP A 443 -23.32 -16.55 0.29
N SER A 444 -23.15 -17.61 1.10
CA SER A 444 -22.53 -17.57 2.42
C SER A 444 -21.56 -18.71 2.64
N ALA A 445 -20.61 -18.51 3.57
CA ALA A 445 -19.64 -19.54 3.94
C ALA A 445 -20.31 -20.84 4.44
N SER A 446 -21.40 -20.74 5.20
CA SER A 446 -22.14 -21.89 5.71
C SER A 446 -22.84 -22.70 4.62
N GLU A 447 -23.37 -22.03 3.59
CA GLU A 447 -23.98 -22.73 2.46
C GLU A 447 -22.93 -23.44 1.61
N ILE A 448 -21.80 -22.78 1.33
CA ILE A 448 -20.68 -23.39 0.61
C ILE A 448 -20.15 -24.61 1.38
N ASP A 449 -19.97 -24.48 2.70
CA ASP A 449 -19.52 -25.58 3.58
C ASP A 449 -20.50 -26.77 3.55
N ALA A 450 -21.81 -26.50 3.58
CA ALA A 450 -22.83 -27.52 3.47
C ALA A 450 -22.80 -28.23 2.11
N VAL A 451 -22.65 -27.49 1.00
CA VAL A 451 -22.52 -28.08 -0.35
C VAL A 451 -21.29 -28.99 -0.42
N ILE A 452 -20.14 -28.55 0.08
CA ILE A 452 -18.90 -29.33 0.08
C ILE A 452 -19.04 -30.58 0.96
N SER A 453 -19.66 -30.45 2.14
CA SER A 453 -19.86 -31.56 3.07
C SER A 453 -20.80 -32.63 2.49
N ASN A 454 -21.90 -32.22 1.85
CA ASN A 454 -22.82 -33.13 1.17
C ASN A 454 -22.13 -33.85 -0.01
N TRP A 455 -21.32 -33.13 -0.80
CA TRP A 455 -20.52 -33.74 -1.86
C TRP A 455 -19.58 -34.80 -1.30
N GLU A 456 -18.81 -34.46 -0.26
CA GLU A 456 -17.88 -35.41 0.34
C GLU A 456 -18.56 -36.62 0.96
N HIS A 457 -19.73 -36.42 1.58
CA HIS A 457 -20.53 -37.54 2.07
C HIS A 457 -20.91 -38.50 0.92
N ILE A 458 -21.30 -37.99 -0.25
CA ILE A 458 -21.61 -38.79 -1.44
C ILE A 458 -20.37 -39.51 -1.99
N VAL A 459 -19.29 -38.78 -2.27
CA VAL A 459 -18.12 -39.38 -2.92
C VAL A 459 -17.29 -40.25 -1.98
N SER A 460 -17.48 -40.15 -0.66
CA SER A 460 -16.87 -41.07 0.31
C SER A 460 -17.29 -42.53 0.11
N GLN A 461 -18.46 -42.74 -0.52
CA GLN A 461 -18.95 -44.08 -0.86
C GLN A 461 -18.28 -44.67 -2.11
N ALA A 462 -17.73 -43.84 -3.01
CA ALA A 462 -17.15 -44.28 -4.28
C ALA A 462 -15.76 -44.93 -4.10
N ASN A 463 -15.74 -46.11 -3.47
CA ASN A 463 -14.54 -46.88 -3.13
C ASN A 463 -14.38 -48.16 -3.97
N GLY A 464 -15.28 -48.42 -4.92
CA GLY A 464 -15.26 -49.59 -5.80
C GLY A 464 -15.75 -50.89 -5.15
N ALA A 465 -16.37 -50.83 -3.98
CA ALA A 465 -17.01 -51.95 -3.32
C ALA A 465 -18.53 -51.68 -3.14
N SER A 466 -19.33 -52.74 -2.99
CA SER A 466 -20.72 -52.59 -2.50
C SER A 466 -20.66 -51.84 -1.16
N PRO A 467 -21.58 -50.89 -0.87
CA PRO A 467 -21.22 -49.70 -0.11
C PRO A 467 -20.93 -50.04 1.36
N ASP A 468 -19.68 -49.80 1.77
CA ASP A 468 -19.09 -50.30 3.03
C ASP A 468 -18.74 -49.18 4.03
N VAL A 469 -19.41 -48.01 3.96
CA VAL A 469 -19.29 -46.96 4.98
C VAL A 469 -20.67 -46.42 5.36
N MET A 470 -21.16 -46.78 6.54
CA MET A 470 -22.37 -46.21 7.14
C MET A 470 -22.06 -44.89 7.89
N PRO A 471 -22.97 -43.90 7.90
CA PRO A 471 -24.27 -43.89 7.20
C PRO A 471 -24.15 -43.65 5.68
N TYR A 472 -25.12 -44.14 4.91
CA TYR A 472 -25.19 -43.89 3.46
C TYR A 472 -25.72 -42.48 3.16
N PRO A 473 -25.36 -41.92 1.98
CA PRO A 473 -25.95 -40.68 1.49
C PRO A 473 -27.47 -40.79 1.41
N SER A 474 -28.14 -39.80 2.00
CA SER A 474 -29.57 -39.62 1.99
C SER A 474 -30.01 -38.77 0.79
N ALA A 475 -31.31 -38.74 0.50
CA ALA A 475 -31.85 -37.82 -0.51
C ALA A 475 -31.52 -36.35 -0.20
N SER A 476 -31.38 -35.99 1.09
CA SER A 476 -30.99 -34.64 1.50
C SER A 476 -29.55 -34.29 1.12
N ASP A 477 -28.64 -35.26 1.08
CA ASP A 477 -27.26 -35.02 0.65
C ASP A 477 -27.20 -34.69 -0.85
N TYR A 478 -27.96 -35.45 -1.67
CA TYR A 478 -28.10 -35.17 -3.10
C TYR A 478 -28.77 -33.81 -3.36
N ALA A 479 -29.87 -33.51 -2.64
CA ALA A 479 -30.50 -32.18 -2.65
C ALA A 479 -29.52 -31.07 -2.27
N GLY A 480 -28.68 -31.34 -1.28
CA GLY A 480 -27.59 -30.48 -0.85
C GLY A 480 -26.67 -30.05 -1.98
N ILE A 481 -26.28 -30.97 -2.86
CA ILE A 481 -25.45 -30.68 -4.06
C ILE A 481 -26.27 -30.33 -5.32
N GLY A 482 -27.58 -30.07 -5.18
CA GLY A 482 -28.44 -29.60 -6.27
C GLY A 482 -28.96 -30.68 -7.20
N LEU A 483 -28.91 -31.93 -6.76
CA LEU A 483 -29.55 -33.09 -7.40
C LEU A 483 -30.88 -33.39 -6.71
N GLY A 484 -31.81 -34.11 -7.33
CA GLY A 484 -33.03 -34.54 -6.65
C GLY A 484 -34.26 -33.62 -6.76
N ASP A 485 -34.11 -32.34 -7.12
CA ASP A 485 -35.26 -31.43 -7.23
C ASP A 485 -36.10 -31.74 -8.48
N GLY A 486 -37.36 -32.11 -8.27
CA GLY A 486 -38.26 -32.56 -9.35
C GLY A 486 -37.95 -33.95 -9.92
N THR A 487 -37.01 -34.70 -9.34
CA THR A 487 -36.62 -36.03 -9.81
C THR A 487 -37.28 -37.17 -9.02
N MET A 488 -37.06 -38.41 -9.43
CA MET A 488 -37.58 -39.57 -8.70
C MET A 488 -37.00 -39.72 -7.29
N LEU A 489 -35.80 -39.18 -7.00
CA LEU A 489 -35.21 -39.23 -5.66
C LEU A 489 -36.09 -38.55 -4.59
N ALA A 490 -36.85 -37.52 -4.97
CA ALA A 490 -37.78 -36.83 -4.08
C ALA A 490 -39.20 -37.43 -4.07
N SER A 491 -39.44 -38.53 -4.81
CA SER A 491 -40.78 -39.10 -4.96
C SER A 491 -41.26 -39.85 -3.73
N THR A 492 -42.42 -39.46 -3.22
CA THR A 492 -43.15 -40.16 -2.14
C THR A 492 -44.16 -41.18 -2.68
N THR A 493 -44.25 -41.35 -4.00
CA THR A 493 -45.16 -42.29 -4.64
C THR A 493 -44.72 -43.72 -4.34
N VAL A 494 -45.65 -44.57 -3.90
CA VAL A 494 -45.39 -46.00 -3.72
C VAL A 494 -45.38 -46.68 -5.11
N GLY A 495 -44.39 -47.52 -5.37
CA GLY A 495 -44.34 -48.29 -6.61
C GLY A 495 -45.54 -49.22 -6.71
N LEU A 496 -46.07 -49.45 -7.92
CA LEU A 496 -47.34 -50.16 -8.12
C LEU A 496 -47.40 -51.58 -7.49
N ASN A 497 -46.24 -52.21 -7.22
CA ASN A 497 -46.14 -53.55 -6.64
C ASN A 497 -45.11 -53.66 -5.48
N THR A 498 -44.68 -52.54 -4.88
CA THR A 498 -43.72 -52.55 -3.77
C THR A 498 -44.32 -51.93 -2.51
N SER A 499 -43.74 -52.23 -1.34
CA SER A 499 -44.09 -51.57 -0.07
C SER A 499 -43.27 -50.31 0.21
N THR A 500 -42.30 -50.00 -0.66
CA THR A 500 -41.35 -48.89 -0.61
C THR A 500 -41.75 -47.77 -1.56
N THR A 501 -41.29 -46.54 -1.30
CA THR A 501 -41.52 -45.41 -2.21
C THR A 501 -40.52 -45.44 -3.37
N LEU A 502 -40.93 -44.98 -4.55
CA LEU A 502 -40.08 -44.83 -5.73
C LEU A 502 -38.79 -44.06 -5.43
N GLY A 503 -38.86 -43.03 -4.57
CA GLY A 503 -37.68 -42.28 -4.13
C GLY A 503 -36.73 -43.10 -3.25
N THR A 504 -37.24 -43.98 -2.39
CA THR A 504 -36.40 -44.89 -1.58
C THR A 504 -35.60 -45.84 -2.46
N ASP A 505 -36.23 -46.44 -3.47
CA ASP A 505 -35.59 -47.40 -4.35
C ASP A 505 -34.67 -46.73 -5.38
N ALA A 506 -35.01 -45.53 -5.86
CA ALA A 506 -34.13 -44.74 -6.72
C ALA A 506 -32.86 -44.33 -5.97
N LEU A 507 -32.99 -43.90 -4.71
CA LEU A 507 -31.86 -43.57 -3.83
C LEU A 507 -30.98 -44.79 -3.57
N ALA A 508 -31.60 -45.96 -3.33
CA ALA A 508 -30.86 -47.21 -3.15
C ALA A 508 -30.05 -47.57 -4.40
N LEU A 509 -30.64 -47.44 -5.60
CA LEU A 509 -29.93 -47.71 -6.85
C LEU A 509 -28.78 -46.72 -7.05
N LEU A 510 -29.02 -45.42 -6.86
CA LEU A 510 -27.98 -44.40 -7.04
C LEU A 510 -26.82 -44.62 -6.07
N ASN A 511 -27.09 -44.89 -4.79
CA ASN A 511 -26.05 -45.22 -3.80
C ASN A 511 -25.28 -46.49 -4.18
N SER A 512 -25.97 -47.52 -4.68
CA SER A 512 -25.32 -48.76 -5.16
C SER A 512 -24.40 -48.50 -6.36
N VAL A 513 -24.85 -47.67 -7.31
CA VAL A 513 -24.07 -47.25 -8.48
C VAL A 513 -22.84 -46.47 -8.06
N ILE A 514 -22.99 -45.48 -7.16
CA ILE A 514 -21.88 -44.67 -6.65
C ILE A 514 -20.86 -45.54 -5.91
N GLY A 515 -21.31 -46.49 -5.07
CA GLY A 515 -20.41 -47.41 -4.38
C GLY A 515 -19.50 -48.20 -5.33
N ALA A 516 -20.05 -48.61 -6.48
CA ALA A 516 -19.29 -49.33 -7.51
C ALA A 516 -18.31 -48.44 -8.30
N LYS A 517 -18.34 -47.11 -8.14
CA LYS A 517 -17.39 -46.19 -8.76
C LYS A 517 -16.16 -46.00 -7.91
N GLN A 518 -15.09 -45.52 -8.54
CA GLN A 518 -13.97 -44.88 -7.85
C GLN A 518 -14.24 -43.37 -7.76
N ARG A 519 -13.71 -42.70 -6.73
CA ARG A 519 -13.77 -41.23 -6.62
C ARG A 519 -13.35 -40.50 -7.89
N ALA A 520 -12.35 -41.01 -8.62
CA ALA A 520 -11.88 -40.44 -9.88
C ALA A 520 -12.94 -40.44 -11.01
N ASP A 521 -13.87 -41.41 -10.98
CA ASP A 521 -14.99 -41.49 -11.93
C ASP A 521 -16.03 -40.38 -11.69
N LEU A 522 -16.05 -39.80 -10.48
CA LEU A 522 -16.94 -38.74 -10.03
C LEU A 522 -16.22 -37.39 -9.99
N SER A 523 -15.40 -37.10 -11.00
CA SER A 523 -14.53 -35.91 -11.05
C SER A 523 -15.25 -34.57 -11.34
N ALA A 524 -16.57 -34.57 -11.48
CA ALA A 524 -17.39 -33.38 -11.70
C ALA A 524 -18.84 -33.64 -11.27
N LEU A 525 -19.56 -32.59 -10.87
CA LEU A 525 -20.99 -32.71 -10.51
C LEU A 525 -21.81 -33.34 -11.64
N GLY A 526 -21.53 -32.94 -12.90
CA GLY A 526 -22.23 -33.47 -14.07
C GLY A 526 -22.13 -34.99 -14.22
N LYS A 527 -21.07 -35.64 -13.71
CA LYS A 527 -20.99 -37.11 -13.70
C LYS A 527 -22.01 -37.74 -12.77
N VAL A 528 -22.25 -37.14 -11.61
CA VAL A 528 -23.27 -37.62 -10.67
C VAL A 528 -24.67 -37.30 -11.20
N THR A 529 -24.86 -36.13 -11.82
CA THR A 529 -26.12 -35.79 -12.52
C THR A 529 -26.45 -36.77 -13.64
N ASP A 530 -25.46 -37.16 -14.46
CA ASP A 530 -25.65 -38.17 -15.51
C ASP A 530 -26.10 -39.52 -14.92
N LEU A 531 -25.48 -39.96 -13.81
CA LEU A 531 -25.86 -41.19 -13.12
C LEU A 531 -27.29 -41.10 -12.54
N GLU A 532 -27.65 -39.97 -11.92
CA GLU A 532 -29.02 -39.72 -11.42
C GLU A 532 -30.05 -39.81 -12.55
N HIS A 533 -29.82 -39.10 -13.66
CA HIS A 533 -30.73 -39.15 -14.81
C HIS A 533 -30.87 -40.56 -15.40
N ILE A 534 -29.80 -41.35 -15.42
CA ILE A 534 -29.88 -42.74 -15.88
C ILE A 534 -30.69 -43.60 -14.89
N VAL A 535 -30.47 -43.41 -13.58
CA VAL A 535 -31.27 -44.06 -12.53
C VAL A 535 -32.74 -43.73 -12.69
N GLU A 536 -33.09 -42.47 -12.93
CA GLU A 536 -34.48 -42.05 -13.20
C GLU A 536 -35.08 -42.74 -14.42
N LYS A 537 -34.33 -42.86 -15.52
CA LYS A 537 -34.81 -43.59 -16.72
C LYS A 537 -35.16 -45.03 -16.38
N ILE A 538 -34.30 -45.73 -15.62
CA ILE A 538 -34.52 -47.13 -15.23
C ILE A 538 -35.74 -47.26 -14.32
N MET A 539 -35.82 -46.43 -13.28
CA MET A 539 -36.91 -46.44 -12.31
C MET A 539 -38.25 -46.11 -12.97
N THR A 540 -38.26 -45.14 -13.89
CA THR A 540 -39.44 -44.80 -14.69
C THR A 540 -39.85 -45.97 -15.59
N GLN A 541 -38.88 -46.62 -16.24
CA GLN A 541 -39.15 -47.75 -17.12
C GLN A 541 -39.76 -48.94 -16.38
N ALA A 542 -39.23 -49.27 -15.20
CA ALA A 542 -39.75 -50.33 -14.34
C ALA A 542 -41.14 -49.98 -13.76
N ASN A 543 -41.43 -48.70 -13.51
CA ASN A 543 -42.74 -48.28 -13.01
C ASN A 543 -43.83 -48.30 -14.09
N LEU A 544 -43.50 -47.94 -15.34
CA LEU A 544 -44.47 -47.78 -16.43
C LEU A 544 -45.07 -49.09 -16.97
N ALA A 545 -44.40 -50.24 -16.82
CA ALA A 545 -44.87 -51.49 -17.43
C ALA A 545 -45.95 -52.24 -16.63
N ASN A 546 -46.33 -51.75 -15.44
CA ASN A 546 -47.39 -52.34 -14.62
C ASN A 546 -48.77 -51.69 -14.81
N ASP A 547 -48.83 -50.52 -15.47
CA ASP A 547 -50.11 -49.97 -15.90
C ASP A 547 -50.52 -50.75 -17.15
N ASN A 548 -51.55 -51.60 -17.03
CA ASN A 548 -52.02 -52.59 -18.01
C ASN A 548 -52.59 -51.95 -19.31
N ALA A 549 -52.04 -50.82 -19.76
CA ALA A 549 -52.35 -50.11 -20.98
C ALA A 549 -51.55 -50.73 -22.15
N THR A 550 -52.25 -51.59 -22.87
CA THR A 550 -51.88 -52.25 -24.12
C THR A 550 -51.68 -51.28 -25.30
N SER A 551 -50.80 -50.29 -25.16
CA SER A 551 -50.34 -49.53 -26.32
C SER A 551 -48.94 -48.93 -26.09
N ASN A 552 -47.97 -49.63 -26.68
CA ASN A 552 -46.60 -49.21 -26.96
C ASN A 552 -45.52 -49.46 -25.88
N ALA A 553 -45.34 -50.74 -25.53
CA ALA A 553 -44.13 -51.29 -24.88
C ALA A 553 -42.82 -51.13 -25.71
N ASN A 554 -42.88 -50.43 -26.84
CA ASN A 554 -41.70 -49.95 -27.55
C ASN A 554 -41.58 -48.45 -27.28
N ASN A 555 -40.59 -48.09 -26.44
CA ASN A 555 -40.03 -46.76 -26.30
C ASN A 555 -40.77 -45.82 -25.31
N VAL A 556 -40.42 -45.93 -24.03
CA VAL A 556 -40.13 -44.70 -23.28
C VAL A 556 -38.72 -44.33 -23.73
N SER A 557 -38.66 -43.35 -24.62
CA SER A 557 -37.49 -42.99 -25.41
C SER A 557 -36.27 -42.67 -24.55
N GLY A 558 -35.23 -43.50 -24.62
CA GLY A 558 -33.86 -43.04 -24.41
C GLY A 558 -32.96 -43.80 -23.44
N LEU A 559 -33.31 -44.97 -22.92
CA LEU A 559 -32.32 -45.86 -22.27
C LEU A 559 -31.44 -46.51 -23.34
N THR A 560 -30.12 -46.39 -23.17
CA THR A 560 -29.10 -46.89 -24.13
C THR A 560 -28.19 -47.92 -23.48
N SER A 561 -27.46 -48.70 -24.28
CA SER A 561 -26.43 -49.59 -23.75
C SER A 561 -25.33 -48.78 -23.06
N ASN A 562 -25.05 -47.57 -23.56
CA ASN A 562 -24.12 -46.64 -22.95
C ASN A 562 -24.57 -46.22 -21.55
N ASP A 563 -25.86 -45.92 -21.35
CA ASP A 563 -26.41 -45.60 -20.03
C ASP A 563 -26.15 -46.73 -19.02
N LEU A 564 -26.46 -47.99 -19.39
CA LEU A 564 -26.23 -49.14 -18.52
C LEU A 564 -24.75 -49.36 -18.22
N THR A 565 -23.88 -49.23 -19.23
CA THR A 565 -22.43 -49.32 -19.02
C THR A 565 -21.90 -48.16 -18.16
N ALA A 566 -22.50 -46.96 -18.25
CA ALA A 566 -22.14 -45.81 -17.43
C ALA A 566 -22.52 -46.03 -15.96
N LEU A 567 -23.62 -46.74 -15.65
CA LEU A 567 -23.90 -47.20 -14.28
C LEU A 567 -22.89 -48.25 -13.78
N GLY A 568 -22.24 -48.98 -14.68
CA GLY A 568 -21.30 -50.06 -14.36
C GLY A 568 -21.83 -51.46 -14.66
N VAL A 569 -22.95 -51.58 -15.37
CA VAL A 569 -23.46 -52.87 -15.84
C VAL A 569 -22.58 -53.38 -16.98
N SER A 570 -21.97 -54.54 -16.78
CA SER A 570 -21.21 -55.26 -17.80
C SER A 570 -22.16 -55.97 -18.76
N LEU A 571 -22.16 -55.55 -20.02
CA LEU A 571 -22.98 -56.13 -21.08
C LEU A 571 -22.17 -57.14 -21.89
N ALA A 572 -22.70 -58.35 -22.08
CA ALA A 572 -22.09 -59.34 -22.96
C ALA A 572 -22.13 -58.88 -24.43
N THR A 573 -21.23 -59.44 -25.25
CA THR A 573 -21.08 -59.07 -26.66
C THR A 573 -22.41 -59.12 -27.42
N GLY A 574 -22.76 -58.02 -28.08
CA GLY A 574 -23.97 -57.92 -28.90
C GLY A 574 -25.25 -57.62 -28.12
N ILE A 575 -25.17 -57.22 -26.85
CA ILE A 575 -26.30 -56.62 -26.11
C ILE A 575 -26.21 -55.10 -26.25
N ASN A 576 -26.77 -54.56 -27.33
CA ASN A 576 -26.85 -53.12 -27.62
C ASN A 576 -27.90 -52.84 -28.70
N GLU A 577 -28.17 -51.57 -28.99
CA GLU A 577 -29.21 -51.12 -29.90
C GLU A 577 -29.04 -51.63 -31.33
N THR A 578 -27.82 -51.98 -31.75
CA THR A 578 -27.56 -52.56 -33.08
C THR A 578 -27.99 -54.02 -33.20
N ASN A 579 -28.24 -54.69 -32.07
CA ASN A 579 -28.85 -56.02 -31.99
C ASN A 579 -30.18 -55.96 -31.22
N PRO A 580 -31.27 -55.54 -31.91
CA PRO A 580 -32.54 -55.25 -31.25
C PRO A 580 -33.17 -56.46 -30.57
N THR A 581 -32.86 -57.70 -30.98
CA THR A 581 -33.44 -58.89 -30.34
C THR A 581 -32.99 -59.02 -28.88
N LYS A 582 -31.68 -58.95 -28.63
CA LYS A 582 -31.11 -59.02 -27.28
C LYS A 582 -31.40 -57.76 -26.49
N TRP A 583 -31.25 -56.60 -27.13
CA TRP A 583 -31.46 -55.31 -26.47
C TRP A 583 -32.91 -55.11 -26.03
N ASN A 584 -33.87 -55.33 -26.92
CA ASN A 584 -35.29 -55.21 -26.56
C ASN A 584 -35.68 -56.24 -25.51
N LYS A 585 -35.06 -57.43 -25.50
CA LYS A 585 -35.29 -58.42 -24.44
C LYS A 585 -34.81 -57.94 -23.08
N LEU A 586 -33.62 -57.35 -22.99
CA LEU A 586 -33.10 -56.74 -21.77
C LEU A 586 -34.00 -55.60 -21.28
N VAL A 587 -34.29 -54.63 -22.15
CA VAL A 587 -35.15 -53.48 -21.82
C VAL A 587 -36.54 -53.95 -21.37
N LEU A 588 -37.11 -54.97 -22.01
CA LEU A 588 -38.40 -55.55 -21.62
C LEU A 588 -38.33 -56.19 -20.22
N LEU A 589 -37.24 -56.87 -19.88
CA LEU A 589 -37.09 -57.45 -18.54
C LEU A 589 -36.93 -56.37 -17.46
N ILE A 590 -36.19 -55.30 -17.74
CA ILE A 590 -36.09 -54.14 -16.84
C ILE A 590 -37.47 -53.48 -16.68
N SER A 591 -38.22 -53.36 -17.77
CA SER A 591 -39.58 -52.78 -17.75
C SER A 591 -40.52 -53.60 -16.88
N ASN A 592 -40.48 -54.92 -17.01
CA ASN A 592 -41.38 -55.83 -16.29
C ASN A 592 -40.90 -56.17 -14.86
N ALA A 593 -39.71 -55.72 -14.47
CA ALA A 593 -39.18 -55.95 -13.14
C ALA A 593 -39.95 -55.10 -12.13
N ASN A 594 -40.17 -55.64 -10.93
CA ASN A 594 -40.63 -54.81 -9.82
C ASN A 594 -39.53 -53.80 -9.46
N ILE A 595 -39.93 -52.68 -8.86
CA ILE A 595 -38.99 -51.60 -8.53
C ILE A 595 -37.87 -52.08 -7.59
N ASP A 596 -38.18 -52.97 -6.65
CA ASP A 596 -37.20 -53.59 -5.75
C ASP A 596 -36.29 -54.61 -6.46
N GLU A 597 -36.59 -55.04 -7.68
CA GLU A 597 -35.73 -55.91 -8.50
C GLU A 597 -34.73 -55.11 -9.35
N VAL A 598 -34.84 -53.78 -9.41
CA VAL A 598 -33.91 -52.89 -10.14
C VAL A 598 -33.23 -51.86 -9.24
N ASN A 599 -33.51 -51.86 -7.94
CA ASN A 599 -33.01 -50.86 -6.98
C ASN A 599 -31.54 -51.01 -6.54
N ALA A 600 -30.75 -51.85 -7.22
CA ALA A 600 -29.33 -52.05 -6.95
C ALA A 600 -28.59 -52.48 -8.22
N LEU A 601 -27.30 -52.13 -8.32
CA LEU A 601 -26.49 -52.38 -9.52
C LEU A 601 -26.29 -53.88 -9.80
N ASP A 602 -26.14 -54.70 -8.76
CA ASP A 602 -25.98 -56.16 -8.87
C ASP A 602 -27.26 -56.84 -9.39
N LYS A 603 -28.43 -56.31 -9.05
CA LYS A 603 -29.71 -56.78 -9.58
C LYS A 603 -29.85 -56.45 -11.06
N LEU A 604 -29.51 -55.23 -11.47
CA LEU A 604 -29.44 -54.87 -12.90
C LEU A 604 -28.45 -55.74 -13.67
N GLN A 605 -27.28 -56.01 -13.08
CA GLN A 605 -26.30 -56.93 -13.66
C GLN A 605 -26.86 -58.36 -13.82
N THR A 606 -27.65 -58.82 -12.85
CA THR A 606 -28.31 -60.14 -12.89
C THR A 606 -29.33 -60.22 -14.03
N ILE A 607 -30.13 -59.17 -14.25
CA ILE A 607 -31.08 -59.11 -15.37
C ILE A 607 -30.31 -59.13 -16.71
N ALA A 608 -29.27 -58.30 -16.84
CA ALA A 608 -28.44 -58.22 -18.05
C ALA A 608 -27.74 -59.53 -18.41
N SER A 609 -27.30 -60.29 -17.39
CA SER A 609 -26.63 -61.58 -17.54
C SER A 609 -27.60 -62.77 -17.56
N SER A 610 -28.91 -62.54 -17.52
CA SER A 610 -29.89 -63.63 -17.47
C SER A 610 -29.90 -64.46 -18.75
N GLN A 611 -30.19 -65.75 -18.62
CA GLN A 611 -30.28 -66.67 -19.76
C GLN A 611 -31.32 -66.20 -20.80
N ALA A 612 -32.36 -65.50 -20.36
CA ALA A 612 -33.39 -64.95 -21.22
C ALA A 612 -32.85 -63.85 -22.15
N VAL A 613 -31.89 -63.04 -21.71
CA VAL A 613 -31.23 -62.01 -22.53
C VAL A 613 -30.13 -62.63 -23.38
N LEU A 614 -29.32 -63.53 -22.81
CA LEU A 614 -28.19 -64.14 -23.51
C LEU A 614 -28.62 -65.08 -24.65
N GLY A 615 -29.77 -65.75 -24.49
CA GLY A 615 -30.32 -66.71 -25.45
C GLY A 615 -31.27 -66.10 -26.50
N ALA A 616 -31.67 -64.84 -26.35
CA ALA A 616 -32.36 -64.06 -27.38
C ALA A 616 -31.38 -63.68 -28.50
#